data_AF-A0A2M7TUE4-F1
#
_entry.id   AF-A0A2M7TUE4-F1
#
_cell.length_a   1.000
_cell.length_b   1.000
_cell.length_c   1.000
_cell.angle_alpha   90.00
_cell.angle_beta   90.00
_cell.angle_gamma   90.00
#
_symmetry.space_group_name_H-M   'P 1'
#
loop_
_entity.id
_entity.type
_entity.pdbx_description
1 polymer ?
#
loop_
_entity_poly.entity_id
_entity_poly.type
_entity_poly.pdbx_seq_one_letter_code
_entity_poly.pdbx_strand_id
1 'polypeptide(L)' 'MTTIQESAEYLIKSILPENANVSVNCRNDGDTTIIEITALPEYIGQLIGKEGKIIKSIRSLLNLSFPAVKYLLEIKE' A
#
# COMPACT_ATOMS: atom_id res chain seq x y z
N MET A 1 10.68 9.32 13.08
CA MET A 1 9.71 8.21 13.21
C MET A 1 9.11 8.03 11.83
N THR A 2 9.18 6.84 11.23
CA THR A 2 8.59 6.58 9.90
C THR A 2 7.09 6.40 10.04
N THR A 3 6.33 7.04 9.17
CA THR A 3 4.87 6.92 9.11
C THR A 3 4.44 5.65 8.38
N ILE A 4 3.18 5.23 8.58
CA ILE A 4 2.59 4.11 7.83
C ILE A 4 2.57 4.39 6.32
N GLN A 5 2.38 5.65 5.95
CA GLN A 5 2.40 6.12 4.57
C GLN A 5 3.78 5.87 3.93
N GLU A 6 4.85 6.39 4.54
CA GLU A 6 6.21 6.23 4.02
C GLU A 6 6.60 4.76 3.91
N SER A 7 6.17 3.93 4.88
CA SER A 7 6.45 2.49 4.88
C SER A 7 5.69 1.77 3.75
N ALA A 8 4.41 2.10 3.55
CA ALA A 8 3.61 1.55 2.46
C ALA A 8 4.17 1.97 1.10
N GLU A 9 4.51 3.25 0.93
CA GLU A 9 5.12 3.79 -0.28
C GLU A 9 6.44 3.09 -0.61
N TYR A 10 7.31 2.94 0.37
CA TYR A 10 8.59 2.24 0.21
C TYR A 10 8.40 0.79 -0.23
N LEU A 11 7.51 0.04 0.43
CA LEU A 11 7.24 -1.35 0.10
C LEU A 11 6.70 -1.49 -1.34
N ILE A 12 5.74 -0.64 -1.72
CA ILE A 12 5.10 -0.71 -3.03
C ILE A 12 6.10 -0.34 -4.15
N LYS A 13 6.85 0.76 -3.97
CA LYS A 13 7.88 1.19 -4.94
C LYS A 13 9.04 0.19 -5.06
N SER A 14 9.29 -0.62 -4.03
CA SER A 14 10.30 -1.69 -4.09
C SER A 14 9.85 -2.91 -4.91
N ILE A 15 8.54 -3.10 -5.11
CA ILE A 15 7.96 -4.25 -5.81
C ILE A 15 7.64 -3.92 -7.28
N LEU A 16 7.23 -2.68 -7.53
CA LEU A 16 6.86 -2.20 -8.85
C LEU A 16 8.03 -1.47 -9.52
N PRO A 17 8.14 -1.52 -10.86
CA PRO A 17 9.16 -0.78 -11.59
C PRO A 17 8.87 0.74 -11.55
N GLU A 18 9.89 1.57 -11.76
CA GLU A 18 9.74 3.04 -11.70
C GLU A 18 8.71 3.59 -12.70
N ASN A 19 8.55 2.93 -13.85
CA ASN A 19 7.59 3.32 -14.88
C ASN A 19 6.13 2.94 -14.54
N ALA A 20 5.86 2.34 -13.37
CA ALA A 20 4.50 2.02 -12.93
C ALA A 20 3.68 3.23 -12.46
N ASN A 21 4.30 4.41 -12.40
CA ASN A 21 3.70 5.69 -11.99
C ASN A 21 2.89 5.56 -10.69
N VAL A 22 3.51 4.98 -9.67
CA VAL A 22 2.87 4.72 -8.38
C VAL A 22 2.77 6.00 -7.56
N SER A 23 1.55 6.31 -7.09
CA SER A 23 1.29 7.34 -6.09
C SER A 23 0.63 6.71 -4.87
N VAL A 24 1.12 7.06 -3.67
CA VAL A 24 0.52 6.65 -2.39
C VAL A 24 0.07 7.90 -1.65
N ASN A 25 -1.24 8.00 -1.43
CA ASN A 25 -1.84 9.07 -0.66
C ASN A 25 -2.47 8.51 0.61
N CYS A 26 -2.54 9.33 1.64
CA CYS A 26 -3.23 8.97 2.87
C CYS A 26 -4.28 10.02 3.21
N ARG A 27 -5.47 9.56 3.58
CA ARG A 27 -6.50 10.38 4.21
C ARG A 27 -6.94 9.73 5.51
N ASN A 28 -7.28 10.56 6.49
CA ASN A 28 -7.88 10.08 7.73
C ASN A 28 -9.41 10.11 7.59
N ASP A 29 -10.03 8.98 7.90
CA ASP A 29 -11.47 8.80 7.98
C ASP A 29 -11.82 8.31 9.39
N GLY A 30 -12.12 9.26 10.28
CA GLY A 30 -12.27 9.00 11.71
C GLY A 30 -10.99 8.41 12.32
N ASP A 31 -11.12 7.21 12.90
CA ASP A 31 -10.01 6.44 13.49
C ASP A 31 -9.24 5.60 12.46
N THR A 32 -9.63 5.61 11.19
CA THR A 32 -9.04 4.77 10.15
C THR A 32 -8.22 5.62 9.18
N THR A 33 -6.97 5.24 8.93
CA THR A 33 -6.15 5.82 7.86
C THR A 33 -6.41 5.07 6.57
N ILE A 34 -7.03 5.73 5.58
CA ILE A 34 -7.15 5.19 4.24
C ILE A 34 -5.83 5.44 3.50
N ILE A 35 -5.19 4.38 3.03
CA ILE A 35 -4.00 4.39 2.20
C ILE A 35 -4.46 4.12 0.76
N GLU A 36 -4.47 5.16 -0.05
CA GLU A 36 -4.85 5.11 -1.46
C GLU A 36 -3.62 4.88 -2.32
N ILE A 37 -3.64 3.80 -3.10
CA ILE A 37 -2.55 3.42 -4.00
C ILE A 37 -3.08 3.56 -5.42
N THR A 38 -2.46 4.46 -6.18
CA THR A 38 -2.75 4.64 -7.61
C THR A 38 -1.55 4.16 -8.40
N ALA A 39 -1.76 3.32 -9.40
CA ALA A 39 -0.72 2.88 -10.33
C ALA A 39 -1.37 2.50 -11.67
N LEU A 40 -0.57 2.39 -12.75
CA LEU A 40 -1.14 2.02 -14.04
C LEU A 40 -1.80 0.62 -13.97
N PRO A 41 -2.94 0.41 -14.64
CA PRO A 41 -3.71 -0.84 -14.58
C PRO A 41 -2.89 -2.11 -14.85
N GLU A 42 -1.91 -2.01 -15.75
CA GLU A 42 -1.00 -3.11 -16.11
C GLU A 42 -0.12 -3.61 -14.94
N TYR A 43 0.13 -2.76 -13.93
CA TYR A 43 0.94 -3.09 -12.76
C TYR A 43 0.11 -3.44 -11.52
N ILE A 44 -1.20 -3.19 -11.52
CA ILE A 44 -2.10 -3.55 -10.40
C ILE A 44 -2.08 -5.06 -10.14
N GLY A 45 -2.06 -5.88 -11.21
CA GLY A 45 -1.94 -7.34 -11.07
C GLY A 45 -0.65 -7.76 -10.37
N GLN A 46 0.47 -7.07 -10.64
CA GLN A 46 1.76 -7.31 -9.99
C GLN A 46 1.72 -6.90 -8.50
N LEU A 47 1.07 -5.79 -8.17
CA LEU A 47 0.90 -5.34 -6.79
C LEU A 47 0.06 -6.31 -5.95
N ILE A 48 -1.03 -6.82 -6.51
CA ILE A 48 -1.88 -7.82 -5.84
C ILE A 48 -1.10 -9.12 -5.69
N GLY A 49 -0.41 -9.54 -6.76
CA GLY A 49 0.31 -10.79 -6.85
C GLY A 49 -0.63 -12.00 -6.96
N LYS A 50 -0.06 -13.16 -7.28
CA LYS A 50 -0.81 -14.41 -7.39
C LYS A 50 -1.61 -14.69 -6.11
N GLU A 51 -2.94 -14.83 -6.23
CA GLU A 51 -3.88 -15.06 -5.11
C GLU A 51 -3.84 -13.98 -4.01
N GLY A 52 -3.39 -12.77 -4.35
CA GLY A 52 -3.22 -11.67 -3.40
C GLY A 52 -2.01 -11.83 -2.48
N LYS A 53 -1.05 -12.71 -2.79
CA LYS A 53 0.09 -12.98 -1.89
C LYS A 53 0.92 -11.73 -1.57
N ILE A 54 1.14 -10.85 -2.55
CA ILE A 54 1.98 -9.67 -2.37
C ILE A 54 1.26 -8.67 -1.46
N ILE A 55 0.02 -8.30 -1.79
CA ILE A 55 -0.75 -7.34 -0.98
C ILE A 55 -1.03 -7.87 0.45
N LYS A 56 -1.22 -9.19 0.61
CA LYS A 56 -1.35 -9.82 1.94
C LYS A 56 -0.07 -9.68 2.76
N SER A 57 1.09 -9.91 2.16
CA SER A 57 2.39 -9.75 2.84
C SER A 57 2.64 -8.30 3.24
N ILE A 58 2.32 -7.32 2.38
CA ILE A 58 2.40 -5.90 2.73
C ILE A 58 1.53 -5.59 3.94
N ARG A 59 0.27 -6.06 3.95
CA ARG A 59 -0.65 -5.89 5.07
C ARG A 59 -0.10 -6.52 6.37
N SER A 60 0.49 -7.72 6.29
CA SER A 60 1.13 -8.35 7.44
C SER A 60 2.28 -7.51 8.00
N LEU A 61 3.15 -6.96 7.13
CA LEU A 61 4.26 -6.11 7.56
C LEU A 61 3.76 -4.82 8.21
N LEU A 62 2.79 -4.14 7.59
CA LEU A 62 2.22 -2.91 8.14
C LEU A 62 1.51 -3.16 9.48
N ASN A 63 0.79 -4.27 9.64
CA ASN A 63 0.16 -4.65 10.91
C ASN A 63 1.20 -4.88 12.03
N LEU A 64 2.34 -5.47 11.71
CA LEU A 64 3.40 -5.72 12.68
C LEU A 64 4.16 -4.45 13.05
N SER A 65 4.43 -3.57 12.07
CA SER A 65 5.12 -2.29 12.29
C SER A 65 4.23 -1.24 12.94
N PHE A 66 2.92 -1.26 12.69
CA PHE A 66 1.96 -0.25 13.13
C PHE A 66 0.72 -0.89 13.80
N PRO A 67 0.88 -1.65 14.90
CA PRO A 67 -0.21 -2.45 15.49
C PRO A 67 -1.36 -1.62 16.07
N ALA A 68 -1.12 -0.36 16.40
CA ALA A 68 -2.13 0.55 16.95
C ALA A 68 -2.90 1.34 15.87
N VAL A 69 -2.46 1.28 14.60
CA VAL A 69 -3.05 2.07 13.51
C VAL A 69 -4.10 1.22 12.81
N LYS A 70 -5.35 1.68 12.79
CA LYS A 70 -6.37 1.13 11.90
C LYS A 70 -6.17 1.73 10.52
N TYR A 71 -6.07 0.89 9.49
CA TYR A 71 -5.91 1.36 8.13
C TYR A 71 -6.69 0.52 7.13
N LEU A 72 -7.01 1.13 5.99
CA LEU A 72 -7.57 0.47 4.82
C LEU A 72 -6.65 0.71 3.63
N LEU A 73 -6.39 -0.34 2.84
CA LEU A 73 -5.66 -0.22 1.58
C LEU A 73 -6.69 -0.17 0.44
N GLU A 74 -6.77 0.97 -0.25
CA GLU A 74 -7.59 1.13 -1.46
C GLU A 74 -6.67 1.20 -2.67
N ILE A 75 -6.88 0.31 -3.63
CA ILE A 75 -6.20 0.34 -4.92
C ILE A 75 -7.12 1.05 -5.90
N LYS A 76 -6.63 2.14 -6.51
CA LYS A 76 -7.31 2.91 -7.55
C LYS A 76 -6.60 2.71 -8.89
N GLU A 77 -7.41 2.59 -9.94
CA GLU A 77 -7.00 2.51 -11.35
C GLU A 77 -6.81 3.90 -11.96
#